data_AF-A0A1X2H9Z3-F1
#
_entry.id   AF-A0A1X2H9Z3-F1
#
_cell.length_a   1.000
_cell.length_b   1.000
_cell.length_c   1.000
_cell.angle_alpha   90.00
_cell.angle_beta   90.00
_cell.angle_gamma   90.00
#
_symmetry.space_group_name_H-M   'P 1'
#
loop_
_entity.id
_entity.type
_entity.pdbx_description
1 polymer ?
#
loop_
_entity_poly.entity_id
_entity_poly.type
_entity_poly.pdbx_seq_one_letter_code
_entity_poly.pdbx_strand_id
1 'polypeptide(L)'
;MKVLILGAGYGTRLQRDLSGSADHQHLLGIPKALLPLGGRDALITHWLELFDKQDVFVVCNAVSYDAFKAWSERNGIAADHVVSDGTTSNEDRLGAVPDMSFAIHHFGFQDEPVLVVGGDTLFLNDFKLPAFLQRASGQDAAVTTYTVEDAEVHKFGILEVDSEGYITQFLEKPSPDATSSRLACPCFYWFAASTVPYIHEFVEAHKNAAKEEYDATGKLLAYLYPRVKIATHPVAGRIDVGGLASYLDADAYFKN
;
A
#
# COMPACT_ATOMS: atom_id res chain seq x y z
N MET A 1 -3.51 9.48 14.80
CA MET A 1 -2.83 8.56 13.86
C MET A 1 -2.96 9.16 12.48
N LYS A 2 -1.86 9.24 11.73
CA LYS A 2 -1.87 9.76 10.36
C LYS A 2 -2.03 8.60 9.37
N VAL A 3 -2.73 8.82 8.27
CA VAL A 3 -2.92 7.85 7.19
C VAL A 3 -2.16 8.33 5.97
N LEU A 4 -1.19 7.55 5.51
CA LEU A 4 -0.40 7.83 4.32
C LEU A 4 -0.78 6.86 3.21
N ILE A 5 -1.29 7.38 2.10
CA ILE A 5 -1.61 6.61 0.90
C ILE A 5 -0.46 6.75 -0.11
N LEU A 6 0.04 5.61 -0.60
CA LEU A 6 1.10 5.54 -1.60
C LEU A 6 0.51 5.59 -3.02
N GLY A 7 0.68 6.73 -3.70
CA GLY A 7 0.14 7.01 -5.03
C GLY A 7 1.19 7.29 -6.10
N ALA A 8 2.49 7.11 -5.82
CA ALA A 8 3.58 7.46 -6.74
C ALA A 8 3.84 6.44 -7.85
N GLY A 9 3.19 5.28 -7.82
CA GLY A 9 3.36 4.25 -8.85
C GLY A 9 2.87 4.67 -10.24
N TYR A 10 3.69 4.46 -11.27
CA TYR A 10 3.38 4.81 -12.67
C TYR A 10 2.39 3.85 -13.36
N GLY A 11 2.05 2.72 -12.73
CA GLY A 11 1.03 1.80 -13.26
C GLY A 11 1.33 1.26 -14.67
N THR A 12 2.60 1.09 -15.03
CA THR A 12 3.04 0.80 -16.41
C THR A 12 2.33 -0.40 -17.05
N ARG A 13 2.06 -1.46 -16.27
CA ARG A 13 1.28 -2.63 -16.73
C ARG A 13 -0.12 -2.23 -17.18
N LEU A 14 -0.86 -1.55 -16.31
CA LEU A 14 -2.20 -1.06 -16.60
C LEU A 14 -2.21 -0.11 -17.81
N GLN A 15 -1.29 0.86 -17.87
CA GLN A 15 -1.23 1.83 -18.98
C GLN A 15 -0.96 1.14 -20.33
N ARG A 16 -0.12 0.10 -20.33
CA ARG A 16 0.12 -0.75 -21.52
C ARG A 16 -1.14 -1.52 -21.92
N ASP A 17 -1.82 -2.15 -20.96
CA ASP A 17 -3.04 -2.92 -21.23
C ASP A 17 -4.14 -2.00 -21.80
N LEU A 18 -4.28 -0.79 -21.24
CA LEU A 18 -5.24 0.23 -21.68
C LEU A 18 -4.94 0.74 -23.08
N SER A 19 -3.66 0.96 -23.41
CA SER A 19 -3.25 1.39 -24.76
C SER A 19 -3.64 0.37 -25.84
N GLY A 20 -3.75 -0.91 -25.49
CA GLY A 20 -4.24 -1.97 -26.37
C GLY A 20 -5.76 -2.18 -26.38
N SER A 21 -6.53 -1.49 -25.53
CA SER A 21 -7.97 -1.69 -25.37
C SER A 21 -8.77 -0.52 -25.93
N ALA A 22 -9.54 -0.75 -26.99
CA ALA A 22 -10.37 0.30 -27.59
C ALA A 22 -11.49 0.78 -26.64
N ASP A 23 -12.10 -0.15 -25.90
CA ASP A 23 -13.27 0.13 -25.06
C ASP A 23 -12.93 0.90 -23.77
N HIS A 24 -11.66 0.87 -23.35
CA HIS A 24 -11.20 1.44 -22.07
C HIS A 24 -10.23 2.61 -22.24
N GLN A 25 -10.11 3.19 -23.44
CA GLN A 25 -9.23 4.34 -23.70
C GLN A 25 -9.49 5.54 -22.78
N HIS A 26 -10.73 5.70 -22.30
CA HIS A 26 -11.11 6.76 -21.36
C HIS A 26 -10.40 6.67 -20.00
N LEU A 27 -9.77 5.53 -19.66
CA LEU A 27 -8.99 5.33 -18.44
C LEU A 27 -7.49 5.58 -18.65
N LEU A 28 -7.03 5.73 -19.89
CA LEU A 28 -5.62 5.90 -20.21
C LEU A 28 -5.09 7.21 -19.62
N GLY A 29 -3.91 7.16 -18.99
CA GLY A 29 -3.28 8.30 -18.32
C GLY A 29 -3.82 8.58 -16.91
N ILE A 30 -4.91 7.94 -16.48
CA ILE A 30 -5.39 8.09 -15.09
C ILE A 30 -4.45 7.33 -14.15
N PRO A 31 -3.93 7.97 -13.07
CA PRO A 31 -3.15 7.27 -12.06
C PRO A 31 -3.94 6.13 -11.46
N LYS A 32 -3.29 5.00 -11.21
CA LYS A 32 -3.95 3.75 -10.77
C LYS A 32 -4.84 3.93 -9.54
N ALA A 33 -4.36 4.68 -8.56
CA ALA A 33 -5.09 5.01 -7.34
C ALA A 33 -6.33 5.88 -7.57
N LEU A 34 -6.36 6.62 -8.68
CA LEU A 34 -7.42 7.56 -9.05
C LEU A 34 -8.38 6.99 -10.11
N LEU A 35 -8.26 5.69 -10.44
CA LEU A 35 -9.22 5.06 -11.34
C LEU A 35 -10.63 5.06 -10.72
N PRO A 36 -11.68 5.47 -11.46
CA PRO A 36 -13.05 5.38 -10.97
C PRO A 36 -13.39 3.91 -10.69
N LEU A 37 -14.09 3.63 -9.58
CA LEU A 37 -14.34 2.25 -9.15
C LEU A 37 -15.66 2.15 -8.41
N GLY A 38 -16.57 1.27 -8.85
CA GLY A 38 -17.80 0.99 -8.11
C GLY A 38 -18.74 2.21 -7.99
N GLY A 39 -18.73 3.09 -9.00
CA GLY A 39 -19.49 4.34 -8.98
C GLY A 39 -18.88 5.46 -8.12
N ARG A 40 -17.70 5.25 -7.52
CA ARG A 40 -16.89 6.31 -6.88
C ARG A 40 -15.94 6.95 -7.90
N ASP A 41 -15.48 8.17 -7.62
CA ASP A 41 -14.60 8.93 -8.50
C ASP A 41 -13.18 8.36 -8.57
N ALA A 42 -12.73 7.65 -7.54
CA ALA A 42 -11.41 7.02 -7.46
C ALA A 42 -11.41 5.76 -6.56
N LEU A 43 -10.50 4.83 -6.83
CA LEU A 43 -10.23 3.64 -6.01
C LEU A 43 -9.96 4.04 -4.56
N ILE A 44 -9.08 5.00 -4.34
CA ILE A 44 -8.73 5.44 -2.97
C ILE A 44 -9.85 6.20 -2.24
N THR A 45 -10.91 6.63 -2.94
CA THR A 45 -12.07 7.26 -2.29
C THR A 45 -12.80 6.30 -1.36
N HIS A 46 -12.75 5.00 -1.64
CA HIS A 46 -13.33 3.96 -0.76
C HIS A 46 -12.70 3.95 0.64
N TRP A 47 -11.43 4.37 0.76
CA TRP A 47 -10.77 4.49 2.07
C TRP A 47 -11.27 5.65 2.91
N LEU A 48 -11.80 6.71 2.29
CA LEU A 48 -12.25 7.91 2.99
C LEU A 48 -13.52 7.70 3.83
N GLU A 49 -14.20 6.58 3.65
CA GLU A 49 -15.32 6.16 4.50
C GLU A 49 -14.85 5.63 5.87
N LEU A 50 -13.59 5.20 5.94
CA LEU A 50 -13.01 4.57 7.14
C LEU A 50 -12.14 5.54 7.95
N PHE A 51 -11.68 6.64 7.34
CA PHE A 51 -10.70 7.56 7.93
C PHE A 51 -11.26 8.96 8.16
N ASP A 52 -10.73 9.67 9.17
CA ASP A 52 -10.91 11.12 9.25
C ASP A 52 -10.08 11.77 8.15
N LYS A 53 -10.74 12.55 7.29
CA LYS A 53 -10.11 13.23 6.14
C LYS A 53 -8.99 14.19 6.54
N GLN A 54 -9.04 14.73 7.76
CA GLN A 54 -7.99 15.60 8.30
C GLN A 54 -6.70 14.83 8.62
N ASP A 55 -6.76 13.50 8.69
CA ASP A 55 -5.61 12.65 8.95
C ASP A 55 -5.15 11.89 7.70
N VAL A 56 -5.73 12.14 6.52
CA VAL A 56 -5.35 11.49 5.25
C VAL A 56 -4.35 12.34 4.46
N PHE A 57 -3.24 11.70 4.09
CA PHE A 57 -2.12 12.26 3.33
C PHE A 57 -1.77 11.35 2.15
N VAL A 58 -1.26 11.93 1.07
CA VAL A 58 -0.91 11.22 -0.16
C VAL A 58 0.47 11.64 -0.63
N VAL A 59 1.29 10.65 -0.99
CA VAL A 59 2.52 10.86 -1.76
C VAL A 59 2.32 10.34 -3.18
N CYS A 60 2.70 11.15 -4.18
CA CYS A 60 2.58 10.80 -5.58
C CYS A 60 3.78 11.26 -6.41
N ASN A 61 3.83 10.85 -7.68
CA ASN A 61 4.83 11.36 -8.61
C ASN A 61 4.45 12.74 -9.16
N ALA A 62 5.41 13.45 -9.76
CA ALA A 62 5.19 14.80 -10.30
C ALA A 62 4.20 14.81 -11.46
N VAL A 63 4.19 13.75 -12.30
CA VAL A 63 3.27 13.63 -13.44
C VAL A 63 1.81 13.56 -12.98
N SER A 64 1.55 12.90 -11.86
CA SER A 64 0.21 12.66 -11.33
C SER A 64 -0.23 13.71 -10.31
N TYR A 65 0.66 14.64 -9.93
CA TYR A 65 0.44 15.57 -8.81
C TYR A 65 -0.85 16.38 -8.95
N ASP A 66 -1.08 16.99 -10.11
CA ASP A 66 -2.28 17.80 -10.35
C ASP A 66 -3.57 16.96 -10.27
N ALA A 67 -3.53 15.69 -10.69
CA ALA A 67 -4.67 14.80 -10.60
C ALA A 67 -5.00 14.44 -9.13
N PHE A 68 -3.99 14.18 -8.31
CA PHE A 68 -4.18 13.94 -6.87
C PHE A 68 -4.64 15.19 -6.13
N LYS A 69 -4.13 16.37 -6.47
CA LYS A 69 -4.59 17.66 -5.92
C LYS A 69 -6.06 17.92 -6.25
N ALA A 70 -6.45 17.71 -7.50
CA ALA A 70 -7.84 17.84 -7.89
C ALA A 70 -8.73 16.82 -7.16
N TRP A 71 -8.26 15.58 -6.97
CA TRP A 71 -8.97 14.57 -6.18
C TRP A 71 -9.10 14.97 -4.71
N SER A 72 -8.04 15.49 -4.07
CA SER A 72 -8.08 15.90 -2.66
C SER A 72 -9.09 17.03 -2.45
N GLU A 73 -9.09 18.03 -3.32
CA GLU A 73 -10.03 19.17 -3.24
C GLU A 73 -11.49 18.73 -3.35
N ARG A 74 -11.81 17.87 -4.33
CA ARG A 74 -13.17 17.34 -4.50
C ARG A 74 -13.65 16.50 -3.31
N ASN A 75 -12.72 15.84 -2.62
CA ASN A 75 -13.04 14.94 -1.52
C ASN A 75 -12.91 15.58 -0.13
N GLY A 76 -12.54 16.86 -0.05
CA GLY A 76 -12.41 17.61 1.21
C GLY A 76 -11.17 17.26 2.02
N ILE A 77 -10.09 16.87 1.34
CA ILE A 77 -8.76 16.69 1.91
C ILE A 77 -7.96 17.97 1.64
N ALA A 78 -7.22 18.44 2.63
CA ALA A 78 -6.45 19.67 2.50
C ALA A 78 -5.41 19.54 1.38
N ALA A 79 -5.25 20.58 0.58
CA ALA A 79 -4.44 20.53 -0.63
C ALA A 79 -2.95 20.32 -0.32
N ASP A 80 -2.49 20.75 0.85
CA ASP A 80 -1.14 20.53 1.38
C ASP A 80 -0.94 19.14 1.99
N HIS A 81 -1.96 18.28 2.02
CA HIS A 81 -1.82 16.86 2.37
C HIS A 81 -1.44 15.97 1.18
N VAL A 82 -1.24 16.56 0.00
CA VAL A 82 -0.74 15.87 -1.19
C VAL A 82 0.65 16.40 -1.49
N VAL A 83 1.64 15.49 -1.51
CA VAL A 83 3.03 15.81 -1.82
C VAL A 83 3.51 15.05 -3.05
N SER A 84 4.29 15.72 -3.90
CA SER A 84 5.05 15.07 -4.96
C SER A 84 6.44 14.68 -4.47
N ASP A 85 6.86 13.45 -4.77
CA ASP A 85 8.24 12.98 -4.59
C ASP A 85 9.24 13.59 -5.60
N GLY A 86 8.75 14.34 -6.59
CA GLY A 86 9.53 14.99 -7.65
C GLY A 86 9.87 14.08 -8.84
N THR A 87 9.51 12.80 -8.83
CA THR A 87 9.84 11.85 -9.91
C THR A 87 8.97 12.06 -11.13
N THR A 88 9.53 11.84 -12.32
CA THR A 88 8.87 12.15 -13.60
C THR A 88 8.70 10.94 -14.52
N SER A 89 9.33 9.81 -14.23
CA SER A 89 9.20 8.57 -14.98
C SER A 89 9.32 7.32 -14.10
N ASN A 90 8.97 6.16 -14.68
CA ASN A 90 9.10 4.90 -13.95
C ASN A 90 10.57 4.52 -13.68
N GLU A 91 11.51 5.07 -14.45
CA GLU A 91 12.95 4.84 -14.34
C GLU A 91 13.58 5.64 -13.20
N ASP A 92 13.11 6.88 -12.97
CA ASP A 92 13.59 7.76 -11.90
C ASP A 92 12.79 7.62 -10.58
N ARG A 93 11.75 6.79 -10.55
CA ARG A 93 10.92 6.51 -9.36
C ARG A 93 11.79 6.22 -8.12
N LEU A 94 11.36 6.70 -6.95
CA LEU A 94 12.05 6.39 -5.69
C LEU A 94 11.80 4.94 -5.27
N GLY A 95 10.54 4.53 -5.33
CA GLY A 95 10.06 3.23 -4.87
C GLY A 95 9.22 3.34 -3.60
N ALA A 96 8.42 2.33 -3.30
CA ALA A 96 7.35 2.48 -2.30
C ALA A 96 7.86 2.79 -0.89
N VAL A 97 8.92 2.13 -0.41
CA VAL A 97 9.48 2.41 0.93
C VAL A 97 10.19 3.77 1.01
N PRO A 98 11.01 4.17 0.00
CA PRO A 98 11.49 5.54 -0.10
C PRO A 98 10.37 6.59 -0.11
N ASP A 99 9.27 6.37 -0.84
CA ASP A 99 8.10 7.27 -0.84
C ASP A 99 7.46 7.38 0.55
N MET A 100 7.35 6.27 1.28
CA MET A 100 6.90 6.28 2.68
C MET A 100 7.81 7.17 3.53
N SER A 101 9.13 6.94 3.48
CA SER A 101 10.11 7.71 4.25
C SER A 101 10.06 9.19 3.90
N PHE A 102 10.04 9.52 2.61
CA PHE A 102 9.98 10.90 2.11
C PHE A 102 8.74 11.61 2.64
N ALA A 103 7.56 11.01 2.50
CA ALA A 103 6.31 11.63 2.91
C ALA A 103 6.21 11.82 4.43
N ILE A 104 6.64 10.82 5.21
CA ILE A 104 6.68 10.91 6.68
C ILE A 104 7.54 12.09 7.13
N HIS A 105 8.70 12.30 6.50
CA HIS A 105 9.56 13.45 6.82
C HIS A 105 8.95 14.77 6.34
N HIS A 106 8.38 14.80 5.14
CA HIS A 106 7.79 15.99 4.56
C HIS A 106 6.65 16.53 5.42
N PHE A 107 5.76 15.66 5.88
CA PHE A 107 4.61 16.05 6.69
C PHE A 107 4.89 16.14 8.20
N GLY A 108 6.08 15.73 8.67
CA GLY A 108 6.46 15.85 10.08
C GLY A 108 5.87 14.75 10.99
N PHE A 109 5.73 13.52 10.50
CA PHE A 109 5.09 12.41 11.22
C PHE A 109 6.06 11.49 11.98
N GLN A 110 7.32 11.88 12.13
CA GLN A 110 8.37 11.02 12.71
C GLN A 110 8.04 10.53 14.12
N ASP A 111 7.27 11.32 14.89
CA ASP A 111 6.89 11.04 16.26
C ASP A 111 5.39 10.66 16.41
N GLU A 112 4.71 10.37 15.30
CA GLU A 112 3.27 10.04 15.25
C GLU A 112 3.05 8.59 14.81
N PRO A 113 1.99 7.90 15.28
CA PRO A 113 1.62 6.62 14.70
C PRO A 113 1.06 6.81 13.28
N VAL A 114 1.53 6.00 12.33
CA VAL A 114 1.21 6.10 10.91
C VAL A 114 0.60 4.80 10.39
N LEU A 115 -0.52 4.91 9.68
CA LEU A 115 -1.10 3.85 8.86
C LEU A 115 -0.74 4.10 7.40
N VAL A 116 0.04 3.20 6.80
CA VAL A 116 0.42 3.24 5.38
C VAL A 116 -0.49 2.33 4.58
N VAL A 117 -1.04 2.84 3.49
CA VAL A 117 -1.94 2.11 2.58
C VAL A 117 -1.42 2.18 1.15
N GLY A 118 -1.31 1.05 0.47
CA GLY A 118 -1.05 1.00 -0.97
C GLY A 118 -2.23 1.59 -1.74
N GLY A 119 -2.00 2.59 -2.59
CA GLY A 119 -3.06 3.26 -3.34
C GLY A 119 -3.77 2.39 -4.39
N ASP A 120 -3.35 1.15 -4.56
CA ASP A 120 -3.92 0.16 -5.48
C ASP A 120 -4.67 -0.99 -4.80
N THR A 121 -4.70 -0.95 -3.47
CA THR A 121 -5.21 -2.03 -2.63
C THR A 121 -6.50 -1.60 -1.97
N LEU A 122 -7.51 -2.47 -2.00
CA LEU A 122 -8.73 -2.41 -1.20
C LEU A 122 -8.95 -3.77 -0.52
N PHE A 123 -9.81 -3.82 0.50
CA PHE A 123 -10.22 -5.08 1.11
C PHE A 123 -11.63 -5.49 0.68
N LEU A 124 -11.91 -6.77 0.84
CA LEU A 124 -13.28 -7.27 0.73
C LEU A 124 -14.14 -6.74 1.89
N ASN A 125 -15.46 -6.82 1.74
CA ASN A 125 -16.44 -6.15 2.59
C ASN A 125 -16.46 -6.59 4.07
N ASP A 126 -15.72 -7.63 4.45
CA ASP A 126 -15.58 -8.10 5.83
C ASP A 126 -14.64 -7.22 6.67
N PHE A 127 -13.75 -6.45 6.03
CA PHE A 127 -12.77 -5.65 6.76
C PHE A 127 -13.41 -4.59 7.67
N LYS A 128 -12.92 -4.52 8.92
CA LYS A 128 -13.34 -3.53 9.91
C LYS A 128 -12.10 -2.85 10.50
N LEU A 129 -11.89 -1.59 10.12
CA LEU A 129 -10.79 -0.77 10.65
C LEU A 129 -10.73 -0.76 12.20
N PRO A 130 -11.84 -0.63 12.96
CA PRO A 130 -11.77 -0.64 14.42
C PRO A 130 -11.18 -1.92 15.00
N ALA A 131 -11.47 -3.09 14.41
CA ALA A 131 -10.94 -4.37 14.87
C ALA A 131 -9.42 -4.47 14.58
N PHE A 132 -9.00 -3.98 13.42
CA PHE A 132 -7.58 -3.87 13.08
C PHE A 132 -6.84 -2.93 14.03
N LEU A 133 -7.36 -1.73 14.28
CA LEU A 133 -6.73 -0.75 15.18
C LEU A 133 -6.69 -1.23 16.64
N GLN A 134 -7.71 -1.97 17.08
CA GLN A 134 -7.69 -2.63 18.39
C GLN A 134 -6.53 -3.63 18.50
N ARG A 135 -6.29 -4.44 17.45
CA ARG A 135 -5.15 -5.37 17.40
C ARG A 135 -3.81 -4.63 17.34
N ALA A 136 -3.76 -3.50 16.63
CA ALA A 136 -2.56 -2.69 16.49
C ALA A 136 -2.19 -1.93 17.77
N SER A 137 -3.18 -1.56 18.58
CA SER A 137 -2.98 -0.82 19.82
C SER A 137 -2.02 -1.54 20.76
N GLY A 138 -0.96 -0.84 21.17
CA GLY A 138 0.07 -1.36 22.08
C GLY A 138 1.11 -2.28 21.43
N GLN A 139 1.09 -2.42 20.10
CA GLN A 139 2.11 -3.13 19.33
C GLN A 139 3.14 -2.15 18.78
N ASP A 140 4.30 -2.65 18.35
CA ASP A 140 5.28 -1.83 17.62
C ASP A 140 4.80 -1.59 16.17
N ALA A 141 4.23 -2.61 15.55
CA ALA A 141 3.59 -2.53 14.25
C ALA A 141 2.47 -3.56 14.11
N ALA A 142 1.57 -3.34 13.15
CA ALA A 142 0.56 -4.32 12.77
C ALA A 142 0.30 -4.30 11.26
N VAL A 143 0.01 -5.47 10.69
CA VAL A 143 -0.29 -5.63 9.26
C VAL A 143 -1.52 -6.50 9.07
N THR A 144 -2.21 -6.32 7.94
CA THR A 144 -3.24 -7.26 7.52
C THR A 144 -2.65 -8.47 6.81
N THR A 145 -3.30 -9.63 6.91
CA THR A 145 -2.91 -10.84 6.18
C THR A 145 -4.12 -11.51 5.54
N TYR A 146 -3.93 -12.17 4.40
CA TYR A 146 -4.94 -13.02 3.78
C TYR A 146 -4.32 -14.34 3.31
N THR A 147 -5.13 -15.37 3.23
CA THR A 147 -4.68 -16.70 2.79
C THR A 147 -4.66 -16.75 1.26
N VAL A 148 -3.56 -17.23 0.69
CA VAL A 148 -3.43 -17.52 -0.75
C VAL A 148 -3.49 -19.02 -1.02
N GLU A 149 -3.90 -19.38 -2.24
CA GLU A 149 -3.85 -20.76 -2.71
C GLU A 149 -2.41 -21.22 -2.94
N ASP A 150 -2.13 -22.51 -2.74
CA ASP A 150 -0.81 -23.14 -2.94
C ASP A 150 -0.20 -22.82 -4.31
N ALA A 151 -1.03 -22.81 -5.35
CA ALA A 151 -0.62 -22.52 -6.72
C ALA A 151 -0.14 -21.07 -6.92
N GLU A 152 -0.43 -20.17 -5.98
CA GLU A 152 -0.14 -18.74 -6.10
C GLU A 152 0.93 -18.23 -5.14
N VAL A 153 1.39 -19.07 -4.20
CA VAL A 153 2.43 -18.77 -3.20
C VAL A 153 3.65 -18.07 -3.79
N HIS A 154 4.12 -18.54 -4.95
CA HIS A 154 5.29 -18.01 -5.67
C HIS A 154 5.11 -16.59 -6.23
N LYS A 155 3.90 -16.02 -6.18
CA LYS A 155 3.62 -14.66 -6.66
C LYS A 155 3.76 -13.61 -5.56
N PHE A 156 3.76 -14.01 -4.28
CA PHE A 156 3.61 -13.11 -3.13
C PHE A 156 4.75 -13.26 -2.12
N GLY A 157 4.93 -12.21 -1.29
CA GLY A 157 5.65 -12.35 -0.03
C GLY A 157 4.78 -13.10 0.98
N ILE A 158 5.31 -14.17 1.57
CA ILE A 158 4.62 -15.03 2.53
C ILE A 158 5.18 -14.82 3.93
N LEU A 159 4.29 -14.69 4.89
CA LEU A 159 4.59 -14.53 6.30
C LEU A 159 4.44 -15.86 7.04
N GLU A 160 5.34 -16.17 7.95
CA GLU A 160 5.07 -17.12 9.03
C GLU A 160 4.74 -16.35 10.31
N VAL A 161 3.86 -16.91 11.14
CA VAL A 161 3.44 -16.31 12.41
C VAL A 161 3.51 -17.33 13.53
N ASP A 162 3.75 -16.84 14.75
CA ASP A 162 3.64 -17.65 15.96
C ASP A 162 2.19 -17.88 16.40
N SER A 163 2.01 -18.63 17.49
CA SER A 163 0.68 -18.93 18.07
C SER A 163 -0.07 -17.70 18.59
N GLU A 164 0.64 -16.60 18.84
CA GLU A 164 0.05 -15.33 19.30
C GLU A 164 -0.26 -14.38 18.14
N GLY A 165 0.08 -14.77 16.90
CA GLY A 165 -0.17 -14.00 15.68
C GLY A 165 0.84 -12.88 15.46
N TYR A 166 2.11 -13.09 15.85
CA TYR A 166 3.22 -12.21 15.49
C TYR A 166 4.06 -12.80 14.37
N ILE A 167 4.58 -11.95 13.49
CA ILE A 167 5.43 -12.38 12.38
C ILE A 167 6.75 -12.95 12.91
N THR A 168 7.09 -14.17 12.49
CA THR A 168 8.35 -14.85 12.81
C THR A 168 9.27 -15.00 11.60
N GLN A 169 8.72 -14.95 10.39
CA GLN A 169 9.50 -15.06 9.16
C GLN A 169 8.81 -14.34 7.99
N PHE A 170 9.62 -13.85 7.05
CA PHE A 170 9.19 -13.34 5.75
C PHE A 170 9.93 -14.08 4.63
N LEU A 171 9.18 -14.62 3.66
CA LEU A 171 9.72 -15.29 2.48
C LEU A 171 9.23 -14.55 1.23
N GLU A 172 10.15 -14.01 0.42
CA GLU A 172 9.79 -13.36 -0.85
C GLU A 172 9.57 -14.42 -1.93
N LYS A 173 8.34 -14.54 -2.44
CA LYS A 173 8.00 -15.41 -3.58
C LYS A 173 8.55 -16.84 -3.43
N PRO A 174 8.29 -17.52 -2.30
CA PRO A 174 8.84 -18.85 -2.05
C PRO A 174 8.25 -19.88 -3.02
N SER A 175 8.94 -21.02 -3.16
CA SER A 175 8.30 -22.20 -3.74
C SER A 175 7.21 -22.72 -2.79
N PRO A 176 6.16 -23.40 -3.30
CA PRO A 176 5.10 -23.96 -2.46
C PRO A 176 5.58 -24.91 -1.33
N ASP A 177 6.73 -25.56 -1.54
CA ASP A 177 7.33 -26.50 -0.59
C ASP A 177 8.26 -25.83 0.44
N ALA A 178 8.60 -24.55 0.29
CA ALA A 178 9.54 -23.86 1.18
C ALA A 178 8.91 -23.48 2.53
N THR A 179 7.58 -23.43 2.62
CA THR A 179 6.82 -23.16 3.85
C THR A 179 5.42 -23.77 3.75
N SER A 180 4.84 -24.15 4.89
CA SER A 180 3.42 -24.52 4.98
C SER A 180 2.50 -23.30 5.12
N SER A 181 3.06 -22.11 5.36
CA SER A 181 2.26 -20.90 5.49
C SER A 181 1.70 -20.44 4.14
N ARG A 182 0.53 -19.81 4.21
CA ARG A 182 -0.19 -19.23 3.07
C ARG A 182 -0.59 -17.79 3.32
N LEU A 183 0.02 -17.13 4.31
CA LEU A 183 -0.33 -15.76 4.69
C LEU A 183 0.42 -14.75 3.83
N ALA A 184 -0.28 -14.16 2.86
CA ALA A 184 0.21 -13.01 2.12
C ALA A 184 -0.14 -11.69 2.82
N CYS A 185 0.63 -10.65 2.53
CA CYS A 185 0.54 -9.35 3.22
C CYS A 185 0.41 -8.19 2.21
N PRO A 186 -0.78 -7.58 2.06
CA PRO A 186 -0.93 -6.32 1.30
C PRO A 186 -0.24 -5.16 2.01
N CYS A 187 0.05 -4.08 1.28
CA CYS A 187 0.49 -2.83 1.89
C CYS A 187 -0.67 -2.14 2.63
N PHE A 188 -0.88 -2.55 3.89
CA PHE A 188 -1.76 -1.92 4.87
C PHE A 188 -1.10 -2.08 6.24
N TYR A 189 -0.21 -1.14 6.56
CA TYR A 189 0.75 -1.27 7.65
C TYR A 189 0.53 -0.17 8.67
N TRP A 190 0.26 -0.55 9.91
CA TRP A 190 0.26 0.37 11.02
C TRP A 190 1.61 0.32 11.73
N PHE A 191 2.18 1.48 11.97
CA PHE A 191 3.43 1.66 12.71
C PHE A 191 3.17 2.54 13.93
N ALA A 192 3.60 2.08 15.11
CA ALA A 192 3.70 2.95 16.27
C ALA A 192 4.73 4.05 16.02
N ALA A 193 4.60 5.18 16.73
CA ALA A 193 5.56 6.27 16.66
C ALA A 193 7.01 5.80 16.91
N SER A 194 7.21 4.86 17.85
CA SER A 194 8.52 4.25 18.12
C SER A 194 9.09 3.43 16.96
N THR A 195 8.26 3.00 16.02
CA THR A 195 8.65 2.16 14.89
C THR A 195 8.90 2.96 13.62
N VAL A 196 8.26 4.13 13.48
CA VAL A 196 8.40 5.01 12.31
C VAL A 196 9.87 5.32 11.96
N PRO A 197 10.78 5.61 12.92
CA PRO A 197 12.19 5.85 12.61
C PRO A 197 12.90 4.73 11.84
N TYR A 198 12.50 3.46 12.03
CA TYR A 198 13.12 2.34 11.31
C TYR A 198 12.83 2.35 9.81
N ILE A 199 11.76 3.02 9.36
CA ILE A 199 11.48 3.19 7.93
C ILE A 199 12.60 4.01 7.29
N HIS A 200 13.02 5.09 7.95
CA HIS A 200 14.14 5.91 7.50
C HIS A 200 15.47 5.17 7.58
N GLU A 201 15.71 4.47 8.69
CA GLU A 201 16.91 3.64 8.87
C GLU A 201 17.05 2.61 7.75
N PHE A 202 15.94 1.96 7.37
CA PHE A 202 15.91 1.02 6.25
C PHE A 202 16.32 1.68 4.94
N VAL A 203 15.76 2.86 4.60
CA VAL A 203 16.11 3.58 3.37
C VAL A 203 17.58 4.00 3.37
N GLU A 204 18.09 4.55 4.48
CA GLU A 204 19.49 4.96 4.59
C GLU A 204 20.47 3.79 4.50
N ALA A 205 20.13 2.64 5.09
CA ALA A 205 20.92 1.43 4.99
C ALA A 205 21.04 0.90 3.54
N HIS A 206 20.08 1.24 2.67
CA HIS A 206 20.00 0.75 1.29
C HIS A 206 20.25 1.84 0.23
N LYS A 207 20.69 3.05 0.61
CA LYS A 207 20.85 4.18 -0.33
C LYS A 207 21.77 3.91 -1.52
N ASN A 208 22.68 2.95 -1.40
CA ASN A 208 23.63 2.53 -2.45
C ASN A 208 23.30 1.13 -3.03
N ALA A 209 22.20 0.53 -2.61
CA ALA A 209 21.77 -0.80 -3.06
C ALA A 209 21.03 -0.71 -4.40
N ALA A 210 20.83 -1.86 -5.05
CA ALA A 210 19.94 -1.92 -6.20
C ALA A 210 18.50 -1.63 -5.75
N LYS A 211 17.69 -1.02 -6.63
CA LYS A 211 16.34 -0.54 -6.28
C LYS A 211 15.44 -1.68 -5.81
N GLU A 212 15.60 -2.86 -6.39
CA GLU A 212 14.86 -4.09 -6.08
C GLU A 212 15.07 -4.56 -4.63
N GLU A 213 16.12 -4.08 -3.96
CA GLU A 213 16.42 -4.42 -2.57
C GLU A 213 15.57 -3.61 -1.57
N TYR A 214 15.06 -2.43 -1.96
CA TYR A 214 14.35 -1.53 -1.06
C TYR A 214 12.99 -0.99 -1.58
N ASP A 215 12.67 -1.15 -2.86
CA ASP A 215 11.44 -0.62 -3.46
C ASP A 215 10.18 -1.26 -2.85
N ALA A 216 10.17 -2.59 -2.73
CA ALA A 216 8.98 -3.32 -2.30
C ALA A 216 8.72 -3.22 -0.79
N THR A 217 7.46 -2.98 -0.43
CA THR A 217 7.02 -2.81 0.96
C THR A 217 7.25 -4.05 1.83
N GLY A 218 7.25 -5.24 1.25
CA GLY A 218 7.62 -6.49 1.93
C GLY A 218 9.08 -6.55 2.39
N LYS A 219 10.00 -5.84 1.71
CA LYS A 219 11.42 -5.73 2.13
C LYS A 219 11.57 -4.98 3.44
N LEU A 220 10.76 -3.92 3.63
CA LEU A 220 10.68 -3.23 4.91
C LEU A 220 10.17 -4.17 6.01
N LEU A 221 9.11 -4.96 5.75
CA LEU A 221 8.64 -5.94 6.74
C LEU A 221 9.72 -6.98 7.10
N ALA A 222 10.44 -7.49 6.10
CA ALA A 222 11.56 -8.41 6.29
C ALA A 222 12.68 -7.81 7.16
N TYR A 223 12.89 -6.50 7.04
CA TYR A 223 13.83 -5.76 7.87
C TYR A 223 13.30 -5.51 9.29
N LEU A 224 12.00 -5.27 9.45
CA LEU A 224 11.41 -4.89 10.74
C LEU A 224 11.12 -6.07 11.66
N TYR A 225 10.62 -7.21 11.15
CA TYR A 225 10.16 -8.30 12.03
C TYR A 225 11.24 -8.85 12.99
N PRO A 226 12.55 -8.87 12.67
CA PRO A 226 13.58 -9.29 13.63
C PRO A 226 13.88 -8.24 14.71
N ARG A 227 13.40 -7.00 14.55
CA ARG A 227 13.72 -5.83 15.39
C ARG A 227 12.57 -5.42 16.30
N VAL A 228 11.33 -5.61 15.84
CA VAL A 228 10.12 -5.16 16.54
C VAL A 228 9.01 -6.21 16.44
N LYS A 229 8.05 -6.20 17.38
CA LYS A 229 6.90 -7.11 17.30
C LYS A 229 5.88 -6.60 16.29
N ILE A 230 5.66 -7.39 15.24
CA ILE A 230 4.66 -7.09 14.21
C ILE A 230 3.47 -8.03 14.38
N ALA A 231 2.34 -7.49 14.82
CA ALA A 231 1.09 -8.23 14.93
C ALA A 231 0.42 -8.40 13.55
N THR A 232 -0.24 -9.54 13.34
CA THR A 232 -1.08 -9.74 12.15
C THR A 232 -2.56 -9.62 12.48
N HIS A 233 -3.34 -9.24 11.47
CA HIS A 233 -4.80 -9.19 11.49
C HIS A 233 -5.35 -9.83 10.21
N PRO A 234 -6.08 -10.96 10.30
CA PRO A 234 -6.61 -11.63 9.12
C PRO A 234 -7.74 -10.82 8.47
N VAL A 235 -7.78 -10.83 7.14
CA VAL A 235 -8.88 -10.32 6.30
C VAL A 235 -9.28 -11.41 5.29
N ALA A 236 -10.53 -11.43 4.82
CA ALA A 236 -10.98 -12.47 3.88
C ALA A 236 -10.24 -12.41 2.54
N GLY A 237 -9.75 -11.24 2.16
CA GLY A 237 -8.98 -11.06 0.94
C GLY A 237 -8.72 -9.59 0.64
N ARG A 238 -8.04 -9.35 -0.48
CA ARG A 238 -7.79 -8.02 -1.01
C ARG A 238 -8.16 -7.93 -2.47
N ILE A 239 -8.43 -6.72 -2.89
CA ILE A 239 -8.45 -6.30 -4.28
C ILE A 239 -7.12 -5.60 -4.55
N ASP A 240 -6.41 -6.03 -5.60
CA ASP A 240 -5.14 -5.48 -6.05
C ASP A 240 -5.25 -5.06 -7.51
N VAL A 241 -5.47 -3.76 -7.73
CA VAL A 241 -5.60 -3.22 -9.07
C VAL A 241 -4.20 -3.01 -9.65
N GLY A 242 -3.72 -3.97 -10.42
CA GLY A 242 -2.39 -3.90 -11.06
C GLY A 242 -2.41 -3.80 -12.59
N GLY A 243 -3.50 -4.21 -13.23
CA GLY A 243 -3.68 -4.25 -14.69
C GLY A 243 -5.16 -4.21 -15.08
N LEU A 244 -5.46 -4.22 -16.38
CA LEU A 244 -6.85 -4.01 -16.84
C LEU A 244 -7.81 -5.10 -16.34
N ALA A 245 -7.43 -6.38 -16.41
CA ALA A 245 -8.28 -7.47 -15.93
C ALA A 245 -8.64 -7.32 -14.43
N SER A 246 -7.64 -7.13 -13.57
CA SER A 246 -7.85 -6.92 -12.13
C SER A 246 -8.68 -5.66 -11.83
N TYR A 247 -8.59 -4.62 -12.66
CA TYR A 247 -9.43 -3.43 -12.53
C TYR A 247 -10.90 -3.74 -12.83
N LEU A 248 -11.17 -4.48 -13.92
CA LEU A 248 -12.54 -4.84 -14.30
C LEU A 248 -13.19 -5.75 -13.27
N ASP A 249 -12.44 -6.71 -12.73
CA ASP A 249 -12.91 -7.59 -11.64
C ASP A 249 -13.25 -6.77 -10.39
N ALA A 250 -12.39 -5.81 -10.03
CA ALA A 250 -12.61 -4.90 -8.91
C ALA A 250 -13.85 -4.01 -9.14
N ASP A 251 -13.99 -3.42 -10.33
CA ASP A 251 -15.11 -2.53 -10.65
C ASP A 251 -16.44 -3.29 -10.64
N ALA A 252 -16.44 -4.53 -11.14
CA ALA A 252 -17.59 -5.42 -11.03
C ALA A 252 -17.93 -5.77 -9.57
N TYR A 253 -16.92 -6.03 -8.72
CA TYR A 253 -17.12 -6.31 -7.30
C TYR A 253 -17.82 -5.15 -6.58
N PHE A 254 -17.36 -3.90 -6.78
CA PHE A 254 -17.91 -2.74 -6.08
C PHE A 254 -19.20 -2.16 -6.69
N LYS A 255 -19.63 -2.63 -7.87
CA LYS A 255 -20.93 -2.26 -8.45
C LYS A 255 -22.09 -3.12 -7.93
N ASN A 256 -21.79 -4.28 -7.36
CA ASN A 256 -22.76 -5.24 -6.83
C ASN A 256 -22.97 -5.04 -5.33
#